data_AF-A0A5E4GIZ7-F1
#
_entry.id   AF-A0A5E4GIZ7-F1
#
_cell.length_a   1.000
_cell.length_b   1.000
_cell.length_c   1.000
_cell.angle_alpha   90.00
_cell.angle_beta   90.00
_cell.angle_gamma   90.00
#
_symmetry.space_group_name_H-M   'P 1'
#
loop_
_entity.id
_entity.type
_entity.pdbx_description
1 polymer ?
#
loop_
_entity_poly.entity_id
_entity_poly.type
_entity_poly.pdbx_seq_one_letter_code
_entity_poly.pdbx_strand_id
1 'polypeptide(L)'
;MEEQTTPKLKKPPKPSKPITELWWFFAAAACVKLLLIPAYKSTDFEVHRHWLAITHSLPLSQWYFDETSPWTLDYPPFFAYFERFLSIFANLIDPQIVHLQKGLNYSSNTVLYFQRISVIFSDLCLLYGVYRLTRKLDSTRQKLIWVLAVWSPMLVILERLHFQYNGFFLGILLISLSYLEEGRDLMGGLVFAVLLCFKHLFAVAAPVYFVYFLWHYCWKGFVRGFWRLFILGAIVVAVFAVAYGPFIYHGQVISMALTICL
;
A
#
# COMPACT_ATOMS: atom_id res chain seq x y z
N MET A 1 -35.87 11.99 62.09
CA MET A 1 -35.54 11.00 61.04
C MET A 1 -35.18 11.80 59.81
N GLU A 2 -33.89 12.05 59.61
CA GLU A 2 -33.40 12.72 58.40
C GLU A 2 -32.53 11.69 57.68
N GLU A 3 -33.06 11.20 56.56
CA GLU A 3 -32.47 10.16 55.73
C GLU A 3 -31.35 10.78 54.89
N GLN A 4 -30.09 10.48 55.25
CA GLN A 4 -28.93 10.89 54.47
C GLN A 4 -28.86 10.12 53.15
N THR A 5 -29.29 10.76 52.08
CA THR A 5 -29.14 10.28 50.71
C THR A 5 -27.67 10.29 50.31
N THR A 6 -27.05 9.11 50.24
CA THR A 6 -25.66 8.97 49.77
C THR A 6 -25.54 9.31 48.27
N PRO A 7 -24.56 10.12 47.86
CA PRO A 7 -24.38 10.47 46.46
C PRO A 7 -23.91 9.24 45.65
N LYS A 8 -24.69 8.87 44.63
CA LYS A 8 -24.32 7.81 43.67
C LYS A 8 -23.00 8.18 42.98
N LEU A 9 -21.93 7.45 43.31
CA LEU A 9 -20.64 7.55 42.66
C LEU A 9 -20.82 7.35 41.14
N LYS A 10 -20.50 8.38 40.35
CA LYS A 10 -20.48 8.32 38.89
C LYS A 10 -19.48 7.24 38.48
N LYS A 11 -19.94 6.14 37.87
CA LYS A 11 -19.06 5.09 37.35
C LYS A 11 -18.04 5.74 36.39
N PRO A 12 -16.75 5.38 36.50
CA PRO A 12 -15.73 5.90 35.59
C PRO A 12 -16.11 5.56 34.14
N PRO A 13 -15.83 6.46 33.17
CA PRO A 13 -16.13 6.19 31.77
C PRO A 13 -15.44 4.90 31.34
N LYS A 14 -16.17 4.02 30.65
CA LYS A 14 -15.60 2.78 30.11
C LYS A 14 -14.39 3.15 29.25
N PRO A 15 -13.25 2.46 29.41
CA PRO A 15 -12.09 2.69 28.54
C PRO A 15 -12.51 2.46 27.09
N SER A 16 -12.30 3.47 26.26
CA SER A 16 -12.51 3.42 24.81
C SER A 16 -11.65 2.29 24.24
N LYS A 17 -12.22 1.50 23.32
CA LYS A 17 -11.47 0.45 22.63
C LYS A 17 -10.45 1.12 21.70
N PRO A 18 -9.15 0.76 21.74
CA PRO A 18 -8.11 1.40 20.93
C PRO A 18 -8.43 1.45 19.43
N ILE A 19 -9.07 0.40 18.90
CA ILE A 19 -9.48 0.35 17.49
C ILE A 19 -10.50 1.43 17.13
N THR A 20 -11.44 1.75 18.03
CA THR A 20 -12.46 2.78 17.79
C THR A 20 -11.84 4.17 17.77
N GLU A 21 -10.84 4.44 18.63
CA GLU A 21 -10.10 5.70 18.58
C GLU A 21 -9.33 5.83 17.27
N LEU A 22 -8.61 4.79 16.86
CA LEU A 22 -7.85 4.80 15.62
C LEU A 22 -8.74 5.05 14.38
N TRP A 23 -9.95 4.49 14.35
CA TRP A 23 -10.95 4.82 13.32
C TRP A 23 -11.29 6.31 13.28
N TRP A 24 -11.41 6.98 14.43
CA TRP A 24 -11.63 8.42 14.48
C TRP A 24 -10.44 9.21 13.94
N PHE A 25 -9.21 8.83 14.29
CA PHE A 25 -8.00 9.46 13.73
C PHE A 25 -7.96 9.34 12.21
N PHE A 26 -8.27 8.15 11.69
CA PHE A 26 -8.31 7.89 10.26
C PHE A 26 -9.44 8.65 9.56
N ALA A 27 -10.65 8.63 10.12
CA ALA A 27 -11.79 9.36 9.57
C ALA A 27 -11.50 10.87 9.48
N ALA A 28 -10.90 11.45 10.53
CA ALA A 28 -10.52 12.85 10.52
C ALA A 28 -9.44 13.15 9.46
N ALA A 29 -8.42 12.29 9.31
CA ALA A 29 -7.43 12.42 8.24
C ALA A 29 -8.06 12.28 6.85
N ALA A 30 -8.97 11.33 6.67
CA ALA A 30 -9.71 11.12 5.43
C ALA A 30 -10.58 12.32 5.08
N CYS A 31 -11.24 12.96 6.06
CA CYS A 31 -11.99 14.20 5.86
C CYS A 31 -11.07 15.34 5.37
N VAL A 32 -9.91 15.53 6.00
CA VAL A 32 -8.92 16.53 5.53
C VAL A 32 -8.48 16.19 4.11
N LYS A 33 -8.19 14.92 3.82
CA LYS A 33 -7.88 14.48 2.47
C LYS A 33 -9.03 14.86 1.53
N LEU A 34 -10.29 14.51 1.82
CA LEU A 34 -11.45 14.83 0.97
C LEU A 34 -11.59 16.33 0.69
N LEU A 35 -11.36 17.20 1.70
CA LEU A 35 -11.35 18.65 1.51
C LEU A 35 -10.26 19.13 0.54
N LEU A 36 -9.13 18.40 0.47
CA LEU A 36 -8.02 18.66 -0.44
C LEU A 36 -8.18 17.99 -1.82
N ILE A 37 -9.38 17.54 -2.19
CA ILE A 37 -9.63 17.05 -3.56
C ILE A 37 -9.38 18.12 -4.64
N PRO A 38 -9.81 19.39 -4.48
CA PRO A 38 -9.63 20.43 -5.50
C PRO A 38 -8.19 20.93 -5.64
N ALA A 39 -7.26 20.40 -4.85
CA ALA A 39 -5.86 20.82 -4.87
C ALA A 39 -5.17 20.51 -6.23
N TYR A 40 -3.96 21.03 -6.38
CA TYR A 40 -3.10 20.87 -7.56
C TYR A 40 -3.06 19.42 -8.10
N LYS A 41 -3.01 19.29 -9.43
CA LYS A 41 -2.89 18.02 -10.16
C LYS A 41 -1.47 17.92 -10.75
N SER A 42 -0.71 16.91 -10.33
CA SER A 42 0.56 16.54 -10.97
C SER A 42 0.33 15.83 -12.31
N THR A 43 1.42 15.63 -13.05
CA THR A 43 1.49 14.72 -14.21
C THR A 43 1.10 13.29 -13.88
N ASP A 44 1.36 12.84 -12.64
CA ASP A 44 1.07 11.48 -12.19
C ASP A 44 -0.43 11.13 -12.24
N PHE A 45 -1.34 12.12 -12.25
CA PHE A 45 -2.76 11.89 -12.54
C PHE A 45 -2.96 11.22 -13.92
N GLU A 46 -2.31 11.76 -14.96
CA GLU A 46 -2.39 11.21 -16.30
C GLU A 46 -1.64 9.88 -16.41
N VAL A 47 -0.51 9.74 -15.72
CA VAL A 47 0.25 8.49 -15.64
C VAL A 47 -0.63 7.36 -15.12
N HIS A 48 -1.22 7.52 -13.93
CA HIS A 48 -2.08 6.50 -13.34
C HIS A 48 -3.38 6.31 -14.15
N ARG A 49 -3.93 7.37 -14.77
CA ARG A 49 -5.10 7.23 -15.64
C ARG A 49 -4.77 6.38 -16.86
N HIS A 50 -3.58 6.57 -17.43
CA HIS A 50 -3.09 5.79 -18.54
C HIS A 50 -2.84 4.33 -18.13
N TRP A 51 -2.28 4.06 -16.95
CA TRP A 51 -2.12 2.69 -16.45
C TRP A 51 -3.45 1.97 -16.23
N LEU A 52 -4.48 2.66 -15.73
CA LEU A 52 -5.84 2.12 -15.67
C LEU A 52 -6.33 1.73 -17.09
N ALA A 53 -6.05 2.56 -18.10
CA ALA A 53 -6.44 2.29 -19.48
C ALA A 53 -5.68 1.13 -20.14
N ILE A 54 -4.36 1.07 -19.99
CA ILE A 54 -3.50 -0.05 -20.41
C ILE A 54 -4.06 -1.34 -19.82
N THR A 55 -4.13 -1.38 -18.50
CA THR A 55 -4.46 -2.62 -17.80
C THR A 55 -5.88 -3.05 -18.10
N HIS A 56 -6.85 -2.14 -18.27
CA HIS A 56 -8.24 -2.47 -18.63
C HIS A 56 -8.41 -2.95 -20.08
N SER A 57 -7.79 -2.24 -21.03
CA SER A 57 -8.14 -2.35 -22.44
C SER A 57 -7.25 -3.31 -23.22
N LEU A 58 -6.04 -3.58 -22.73
CA LEU A 58 -5.09 -4.45 -23.41
C LEU A 58 -5.02 -5.86 -22.78
N PRO A 59 -4.73 -6.89 -23.59
CA PRO A 59 -4.35 -8.18 -23.06
C PRO A 59 -3.03 -8.08 -22.28
N LEU A 60 -2.83 -8.97 -21.31
CA LEU A 60 -1.64 -9.01 -20.45
C LEU A 60 -0.33 -8.96 -21.24
N SER A 61 -0.30 -9.63 -22.39
CA SER A 61 0.83 -9.68 -23.33
C SER A 61 1.18 -8.35 -24.00
N GLN A 62 0.45 -7.27 -23.72
CA GLN A 62 0.75 -5.93 -24.24
C GLN A 62 0.91 -4.85 -23.16
N TRP A 63 0.72 -5.17 -21.87
CA TRP A 63 0.72 -4.15 -20.80
C TRP A 63 1.99 -3.30 -20.72
N TYR A 64 3.16 -3.90 -20.91
CA TYR A 64 4.44 -3.19 -20.84
C TYR A 64 4.99 -2.77 -22.21
N PHE A 65 4.31 -3.13 -23.31
CA PHE A 65 4.71 -2.75 -24.67
C PHE A 65 3.91 -1.58 -25.24
N ASP A 66 2.91 -1.06 -24.51
CA ASP A 66 2.13 0.07 -25.00
C ASP A 66 2.99 1.34 -25.07
N GLU A 67 2.96 1.98 -26.23
CA GLU A 67 3.64 3.25 -26.53
C GLU A 67 2.63 4.35 -26.91
N THR A 68 1.35 4.15 -26.59
CA THR A 68 0.27 5.11 -26.91
C THR A 68 0.48 6.45 -26.20
N SER A 69 1.17 6.44 -25.07
CA SER A 69 1.49 7.59 -24.24
C SER A 69 2.99 7.59 -23.90
N PRO A 70 3.62 8.77 -23.67
CA PRO A 70 4.95 8.81 -23.07
C PRO A 70 4.98 8.17 -21.66
N TRP A 71 3.84 8.09 -20.99
CA TRP A 71 3.69 7.51 -19.65
C TRP A 71 3.48 6.00 -19.71
N THR A 72 4.55 5.27 -20.03
CA THR A 72 4.53 3.79 -20.06
C THR A 72 4.30 3.21 -18.66
N LEU A 73 3.86 1.95 -18.59
CA LEU A 73 3.70 1.23 -17.33
C LEU A 73 5.08 0.84 -16.77
N ASP A 74 5.50 1.48 -15.68
CA ASP A 74 6.83 1.34 -15.06
C ASP A 74 6.80 0.61 -13.70
N TYR A 75 5.63 0.48 -13.07
CA TYR A 75 5.52 -0.19 -11.79
C TYR A 75 5.57 -1.73 -11.92
N PRO A 76 6.03 -2.42 -10.85
CA PRO A 76 6.03 -3.88 -10.79
C PRO A 76 4.65 -4.54 -11.01
N PRO A 77 4.62 -5.83 -11.43
CA PRO A 77 3.40 -6.52 -11.82
C PRO A 77 2.24 -6.52 -10.83
N PHE A 78 2.46 -6.65 -9.52
CA PHE A 78 1.33 -6.65 -8.58
C PHE A 78 0.65 -5.29 -8.52
N PHE A 79 1.37 -4.21 -8.74
CA PHE A 79 0.74 -2.91 -8.88
C PHE A 79 -0.03 -2.78 -10.19
N ALA A 80 0.48 -3.31 -11.30
CA ALA A 80 -0.27 -3.37 -12.56
C ALA A 80 -1.59 -4.16 -12.41
N TYR A 81 -1.56 -5.29 -11.69
CA TYR A 81 -2.79 -6.03 -11.35
C TYR A 81 -3.72 -5.26 -10.42
N PHE A 82 -3.18 -4.44 -9.52
CA PHE A 82 -3.97 -3.54 -8.69
C PHE A 82 -4.65 -2.43 -9.51
N GLU A 83 -3.94 -1.83 -10.48
CA GLU A 83 -4.53 -0.90 -11.45
C GLU A 83 -5.59 -1.60 -12.32
N ARG A 84 -5.37 -2.86 -12.74
CA ARG A 84 -6.40 -3.68 -13.41
C ARG A 84 -7.65 -3.84 -12.55
N PHE A 85 -7.49 -4.06 -11.25
CA PHE A 85 -8.62 -4.18 -10.33
C PHE A 85 -9.36 -2.85 -10.20
N LEU A 86 -8.64 -1.74 -10.01
CA LEU A 86 -9.24 -0.40 -9.93
C LEU A 86 -9.94 -0.01 -11.23
N SER A 87 -9.40 -0.39 -12.39
CA SER A 87 -9.94 -0.01 -13.70
C SER A 87 -11.33 -0.58 -13.98
N ILE A 88 -11.70 -1.70 -13.34
CA ILE A 88 -13.06 -2.23 -13.36
C ILE A 88 -14.04 -1.18 -12.81
N PHE A 89 -13.74 -0.59 -11.66
CA PHE A 89 -14.57 0.46 -11.04
C PHE A 89 -14.49 1.78 -11.81
N ALA A 90 -13.31 2.12 -12.33
CA ALA A 90 -13.13 3.30 -13.16
C ALA A 90 -14.06 3.28 -14.39
N ASN A 91 -14.10 2.14 -15.10
CA ASN A 91 -14.94 1.94 -16.28
C ASN A 91 -16.44 2.05 -15.96
N LEU A 92 -16.86 1.60 -14.77
CA LEU A 92 -18.25 1.71 -14.33
C LEU A 92 -18.66 3.15 -14.03
N ILE A 93 -17.73 3.98 -13.56
CA ILE A 93 -17.99 5.39 -13.19
C ILE A 93 -17.91 6.29 -14.42
N ASP A 94 -16.84 6.14 -15.21
CA ASP A 94 -16.59 6.91 -16.42
C ASP A 94 -15.73 6.07 -17.39
N PRO A 95 -16.32 5.49 -18.44
CA PRO A 95 -15.62 4.66 -19.42
C PRO A 95 -14.47 5.38 -20.14
N GLN A 96 -14.47 6.72 -20.18
CA GLN A 96 -13.40 7.46 -20.83
C GLN A 96 -12.09 7.42 -20.02
N ILE A 97 -12.15 7.18 -18.70
CA ILE A 97 -10.95 7.02 -17.85
C ILE A 97 -10.06 5.90 -18.39
N VAL A 98 -10.67 4.77 -18.76
CA VAL A 98 -9.96 3.54 -19.17
C VAL A 98 -9.76 3.43 -20.69
N HIS A 99 -10.16 4.44 -21.45
CA HIS A 99 -9.99 4.42 -22.90
C HIS A 99 -8.55 4.83 -23.25
N LEU A 100 -7.85 4.01 -24.03
CA LEU A 100 -6.43 4.24 -24.40
C LEU A 100 -6.22 5.57 -25.11
N GLN A 101 -6.89 5.77 -26.26
CA GLN A 101 -6.70 6.95 -27.11
C GLN A 101 -7.54 8.17 -26.66
N LYS A 102 -8.86 8.00 -26.52
CA LYS A 102 -9.77 9.08 -26.14
C LYS A 102 -9.62 9.55 -24.68
N GLY A 103 -8.95 8.76 -23.85
CA GLY A 103 -8.63 9.11 -22.46
C GLY A 103 -7.35 9.92 -22.31
N LEU A 104 -6.53 10.08 -23.37
CA LEU A 104 -5.29 10.85 -23.27
C LEU A 104 -5.57 12.30 -22.88
N ASN A 105 -4.89 12.76 -21.82
CA ASN A 105 -5.05 14.09 -21.24
C ASN A 105 -6.50 14.40 -20.79
N TYR A 106 -7.31 13.37 -20.53
CA TYR A 106 -8.69 13.53 -20.11
C TYR A 106 -8.76 14.05 -18.66
N SER A 107 -9.07 15.35 -18.50
CA SER A 107 -9.05 16.04 -17.21
C SER A 107 -10.44 16.30 -16.61
N SER A 108 -11.34 15.32 -16.70
CA SER A 108 -12.67 15.43 -16.09
C SER A 108 -12.60 15.38 -14.56
N ASN A 109 -13.59 15.99 -13.90
CA ASN A 109 -13.78 15.88 -12.45
C ASN A 109 -14.02 14.43 -12.01
N THR A 110 -14.62 13.60 -12.86
CA THR A 110 -14.84 12.16 -12.60
C THR A 110 -13.52 11.42 -12.37
N VAL A 111 -12.53 11.66 -13.24
CA VAL A 111 -11.17 11.11 -13.12
C VAL A 111 -10.54 11.56 -11.80
N LEU A 112 -10.60 12.86 -11.52
CA LEU A 112 -10.05 13.47 -10.30
C LEU A 112 -10.63 12.84 -9.04
N TYR A 113 -11.97 12.73 -8.96
CA TYR A 113 -12.65 12.13 -7.81
C TYR A 113 -12.31 10.65 -7.68
N PHE A 114 -12.40 9.89 -8.78
CA PHE A 114 -12.12 8.45 -8.77
C PHE A 114 -10.73 8.16 -8.22
N GLN A 115 -9.70 8.79 -8.80
CA GLN A 115 -8.32 8.61 -8.42
C GLN A 115 -8.05 9.06 -6.97
N ARG A 116 -8.56 10.23 -6.54
CA ARG A 116 -8.33 10.67 -5.15
C ARG A 116 -9.07 9.82 -4.11
N ILE A 117 -10.22 9.26 -4.46
CA ILE A 117 -10.97 8.36 -3.59
C ILE A 117 -10.30 6.98 -3.54
N SER A 118 -9.78 6.47 -4.66
CA SER A 118 -9.06 5.18 -4.67
C SER A 118 -7.84 5.22 -3.75
N VAL A 119 -7.09 6.33 -3.73
CA VAL A 119 -5.97 6.52 -2.79
C VAL A 119 -6.44 6.47 -1.33
N ILE A 120 -7.47 7.25 -0.96
CA ILE A 120 -8.00 7.26 0.43
C ILE A 120 -8.51 5.87 0.82
N PHE A 121 -9.17 5.16 -0.10
CA PHE A 121 -9.68 3.81 0.17
C PHE A 121 -8.53 2.81 0.37
N SER A 122 -7.47 2.91 -0.42
CA SER A 122 -6.29 2.07 -0.28
C SER A 122 -5.55 2.29 1.06
N ASP A 123 -5.67 3.47 1.67
CA ASP A 123 -5.12 3.77 3.00
C ASP A 123 -5.78 2.99 4.14
N LEU A 124 -6.87 2.26 3.88
CA LEU A 124 -7.37 1.26 4.83
C LEU A 124 -6.30 0.19 5.13
N CYS A 125 -5.37 -0.05 4.21
CA CYS A 125 -4.19 -0.88 4.48
C CYS A 125 -3.24 -0.22 5.49
N LEU A 126 -3.03 1.10 5.41
CA LEU A 126 -2.26 1.86 6.40
C LEU A 126 -2.90 1.77 7.77
N LEU A 127 -4.22 1.98 7.84
CA LEU A 127 -5.00 1.86 9.06
C LEU A 127 -4.80 0.49 9.72
N TYR A 128 -4.91 -0.59 8.94
CA TYR A 128 -4.72 -1.95 9.43
C TYR A 128 -3.27 -2.24 9.86
N GLY A 129 -2.28 -1.77 9.08
CA GLY A 129 -0.87 -1.93 9.41
C GLY A 129 -0.48 -1.23 10.70
N VAL A 130 -0.91 0.02 10.87
CA VAL A 130 -0.70 0.80 12.10
C VAL A 130 -1.39 0.12 13.29
N TYR A 131 -2.63 -0.33 13.14
CA TYR A 131 -3.33 -1.08 14.18
C TYR A 131 -2.53 -2.32 14.63
N ARG A 132 -2.11 -3.14 13.68
CA ARG A 132 -1.38 -4.38 13.97
C ARG A 132 -0.05 -4.14 14.68
N LEU A 133 0.71 -3.16 14.24
CA LEU A 133 2.01 -2.82 14.82
C LEU A 133 1.84 -2.27 16.25
N THR A 134 0.82 -1.43 16.47
CA THR A 134 0.71 -0.69 17.72
C THR A 134 -0.10 -1.41 18.80
N ARG A 135 -0.86 -2.47 18.47
CA ARG A 135 -1.80 -3.15 19.39
C ARG A 135 -1.21 -3.67 20.71
N LYS A 136 0.11 -3.90 20.79
CA LYS A 136 0.82 -4.38 21.98
C LYS A 136 1.51 -3.27 22.77
N LEU A 137 1.54 -2.04 22.26
CA LEU A 137 2.20 -0.90 22.88
C LEU A 137 1.31 -0.23 23.92
N ASP A 138 1.88 0.62 24.77
CA ASP A 138 1.11 1.48 25.68
C ASP A 138 0.34 2.57 24.90
N SER A 139 -0.71 3.11 25.53
CA SER A 139 -1.62 4.08 24.91
C SER A 139 -0.91 5.33 24.37
N THR A 140 0.14 5.80 25.04
CA THR A 140 0.88 6.99 24.62
C THR A 140 1.66 6.72 23.34
N ARG A 141 2.41 5.61 23.28
CA ARG A 141 3.15 5.20 22.08
C ARG A 141 2.22 4.88 20.92
N GLN A 142 1.08 4.22 21.18
CA GLN A 142 0.05 3.96 20.17
C GLN A 142 -0.39 5.27 19.50
N LYS A 143 -0.86 6.23 20.29
CA LYS A 143 -1.37 7.52 19.79
C LYS A 143 -0.31 8.32 19.05
N LEU A 144 0.93 8.33 19.56
CA LEU A 144 2.04 9.00 18.89
C LEU A 144 2.28 8.42 17.50
N ILE A 145 2.35 7.09 17.37
CA ILE A 145 2.53 6.43 16.07
C ILE A 145 1.33 6.68 15.16
N TRP A 146 0.10 6.68 15.68
CA TRP A 146 -1.09 6.96 14.89
C TRP A 146 -1.05 8.37 14.29
N VAL A 147 -0.66 9.37 15.09
CA VAL A 147 -0.49 10.75 14.60
C VAL A 147 0.64 10.82 13.58
N LEU A 148 1.80 10.23 13.87
CA LEU A 148 2.96 10.30 12.96
C LEU A 148 2.74 9.58 11.64
N ALA A 149 2.00 8.46 11.65
CA ALA A 149 1.76 7.64 10.45
C ALA A 149 0.51 8.09 9.69
N VAL A 150 -0.65 8.16 10.35
CA VAL A 150 -1.95 8.45 9.67
C VAL A 150 -2.08 9.94 9.35
N TRP A 151 -1.54 10.80 10.21
CA TRP A 151 -1.56 12.26 10.04
C TRP A 151 -0.23 12.82 9.54
N SER A 152 0.63 11.98 8.96
CA SER A 152 1.91 12.42 8.41
C SER A 152 1.68 13.53 7.36
N PRO A 153 2.18 14.76 7.58
CA PRO A 153 2.03 15.82 6.59
C PRO A 153 2.74 15.46 5.28
N MET A 154 3.84 14.69 5.36
CA MET A 154 4.57 14.23 4.19
C MET A 154 3.72 13.28 3.33
N LEU A 155 3.02 12.33 3.95
CA LEU A 155 2.12 11.43 3.21
C LEU A 155 0.97 12.22 2.57
N VAL A 156 0.35 13.13 3.32
CA VAL A 156 -0.72 13.99 2.77
C VAL A 156 -0.21 14.78 1.57
N ILE A 157 0.98 15.38 1.64
CA ILE A 157 1.57 16.15 0.53
C ILE A 157 1.86 15.25 -0.67
N LEU A 158 2.53 14.11 -0.48
CA LEU A 158 2.89 13.21 -1.57
C LEU A 158 1.65 12.65 -2.28
N GLU A 159 0.64 12.22 -1.53
CA GLU A 159 -0.57 11.64 -2.08
C GLU A 159 -1.46 12.70 -2.76
N ARG A 160 -1.44 13.95 -2.27
CA ARG A 160 -2.32 15.01 -2.77
C ARG A 160 -1.71 15.88 -3.86
N LEU A 161 -0.41 16.13 -3.82
CA LEU A 161 0.28 16.94 -4.82
C LEU A 161 0.85 16.08 -5.95
N HIS A 162 1.46 14.94 -5.61
CA HIS A 162 2.10 14.05 -6.58
C HIS A 162 1.23 12.85 -6.96
N PHE A 163 0.06 12.62 -6.35
CA PHE A 163 -0.83 11.49 -6.68
C PHE A 163 -0.14 10.12 -6.66
N GLN A 164 0.06 9.57 -5.46
CA GLN A 164 0.67 8.25 -5.28
C GLN A 164 -0.05 7.44 -4.21
N TYR A 165 0.07 6.11 -4.27
CA TYR A 165 -0.49 5.16 -3.29
C TYR A 165 0.48 4.90 -2.11
N ASN A 166 1.15 5.94 -1.61
CA ASN A 166 2.24 5.77 -0.62
C ASN A 166 1.74 5.28 0.75
N GLY A 167 0.58 5.73 1.22
CA GLY A 167 -0.06 5.21 2.43
C GLY A 167 -0.38 3.72 2.33
N PHE A 168 -0.91 3.26 1.19
CA PHE A 168 -1.13 1.84 0.91
C PHE A 168 0.16 1.01 1.05
N PHE A 169 1.25 1.43 0.40
CA PHE A 169 2.53 0.73 0.49
C PHE A 169 3.14 0.75 1.89
N LEU A 170 3.04 1.87 2.59
CA LEU A 170 3.44 1.97 3.99
C LEU A 170 2.62 1.00 4.86
N GLY A 171 1.32 0.87 4.60
CA GLY A 171 0.47 -0.12 5.26
C GLY A 171 0.99 -1.55 5.11
N ILE A 172 1.31 -1.97 3.90
CA ILE A 172 1.91 -3.30 3.63
C ILE A 172 3.24 -3.46 4.39
N LEU A 173 4.09 -2.42 4.41
CA LEU A 173 5.35 -2.45 5.15
C LEU A 173 5.12 -2.64 6.66
N LEU A 174 4.16 -1.93 7.27
CA LEU A 174 3.84 -2.07 8.70
C LEU A 174 3.21 -3.44 9.02
N ILE A 175 2.44 -4.01 8.09
CA ILE A 175 1.92 -5.39 8.20
C ILE A 175 3.08 -6.40 8.19
N SER A 176 4.08 -6.20 7.34
CA SER A 176 5.30 -7.01 7.32
C SER A 176 6.05 -6.92 8.65
N LEU A 177 6.37 -5.69 9.11
CA LEU A 177 7.11 -5.46 10.35
C LEU A 177 6.39 -6.04 11.57
N SER A 178 5.07 -5.89 11.65
CA SER A 178 4.30 -6.47 12.75
C SER A 178 4.32 -8.00 12.78
N TYR A 179 4.52 -8.69 11.65
CA TYR A 179 4.78 -10.14 11.66
C TYR A 179 6.17 -10.47 12.19
N LEU A 180 7.18 -9.66 11.88
CA LEU A 180 8.53 -9.82 12.43
C LEU A 180 8.54 -9.62 13.95
N GLU A 181 7.85 -8.60 14.45
CA GLU A 181 7.68 -8.38 15.91
C GLU A 181 6.95 -9.53 16.63
N GLU A 182 6.09 -10.24 15.91
CA GLU A 182 5.40 -11.44 16.41
C GLU A 182 6.26 -12.72 16.34
N GLY A 183 7.49 -12.64 15.82
CA GLY A 183 8.36 -13.79 15.57
C GLY A 183 7.86 -14.69 14.42
N ARG A 184 6.95 -14.18 13.58
CA ARG A 184 6.42 -14.87 12.39
C ARG A 184 7.22 -14.46 11.14
N ASP A 185 8.52 -14.71 11.18
CA ASP A 185 9.50 -14.22 10.19
C ASP A 185 9.13 -14.56 8.74
N LEU A 186 8.65 -15.78 8.48
CA LEU A 186 8.24 -16.21 7.14
C LEU A 186 7.08 -15.37 6.58
N MET A 187 6.13 -14.98 7.43
CA MET A 187 5.00 -14.14 7.01
C MET A 187 5.44 -12.71 6.78
N GLY A 188 6.34 -12.18 7.62
CA GLY A 188 6.94 -10.87 7.38
C GLY A 188 7.73 -10.84 6.06
N GLY A 189 8.56 -11.86 5.82
CA GLY A 189 9.30 -12.01 4.57
C GLY A 189 8.40 -12.14 3.34
N LEU A 190 7.32 -12.93 3.43
CA LEU A 190 6.33 -13.07 2.36
C LEU A 190 5.65 -11.73 2.04
N VAL A 191 5.16 -11.01 3.06
CA VAL A 191 4.49 -9.71 2.86
C VAL A 191 5.48 -8.66 2.32
N PHE A 192 6.74 -8.68 2.77
CA PHE A 192 7.77 -7.80 2.22
C PHE A 192 8.11 -8.14 0.77
N ALA A 193 8.20 -9.41 0.39
CA ALA A 193 8.40 -9.81 -1.01
C ALA A 193 7.24 -9.35 -1.91
N VAL A 194 6.00 -9.44 -1.40
CA VAL A 194 4.82 -8.89 -2.08
C VAL A 194 4.95 -7.37 -2.25
N LEU A 195 5.39 -6.64 -1.22
CA LEU A 195 5.63 -5.19 -1.29
C LEU A 195 6.65 -4.82 -2.38
N LEU A 196 7.74 -5.58 -2.52
CA LEU A 196 8.73 -5.35 -3.58
C LEU A 196 8.10 -5.50 -4.98
N CYS A 197 7.18 -6.45 -5.13
CA CYS A 197 6.42 -6.66 -6.37
C CYS A 197 5.27 -5.65 -6.57
N PHE A 198 5.05 -4.72 -5.62
CA PHE A 198 4.17 -3.56 -5.75
C PHE A 198 4.96 -2.28 -6.06
N LYS A 199 6.10 -2.05 -5.40
CA LYS A 199 6.95 -0.87 -5.62
C LYS A 199 8.41 -1.20 -5.35
N HIS A 200 9.23 -1.13 -6.41
CA HIS A 200 10.64 -1.50 -6.37
C HIS A 200 11.48 -0.59 -5.45
N LEU A 201 11.01 0.64 -5.15
CA LEU A 201 11.68 1.57 -4.21
C LEU A 201 11.97 0.95 -2.83
N PHE A 202 11.15 0.00 -2.38
CA PHE A 202 11.37 -0.68 -1.10
C PHE A 202 12.55 -1.68 -1.13
N ALA A 203 13.15 -1.94 -2.30
CA ALA A 203 14.37 -2.75 -2.40
C ALA A 203 15.53 -2.16 -1.61
N VAL A 204 15.54 -0.83 -1.38
CA VAL A 204 16.53 -0.18 -0.49
C VAL A 204 16.44 -0.70 0.95
N ALA A 205 15.27 -1.16 1.39
CA ALA A 205 15.10 -1.79 2.71
C ALA A 205 15.47 -3.28 2.72
N ALA A 206 15.65 -3.92 1.56
CA ALA A 206 15.91 -5.36 1.47
C ALA A 206 17.20 -5.80 2.19
N PRO A 207 18.34 -5.04 2.16
CA PRO A 207 19.53 -5.40 2.94
C PRO A 207 19.26 -5.44 4.45
N VAL A 208 18.44 -4.53 4.97
CA VAL A 208 18.08 -4.49 6.40
C VAL A 208 17.27 -5.74 6.77
N TYR A 209 16.27 -6.08 5.94
CA TYR A 209 15.50 -7.31 6.10
C TYR A 209 16.38 -8.56 6.02
N PHE A 210 17.31 -8.61 5.08
CA PHE A 210 18.23 -9.73 4.92
C PHE A 210 19.11 -9.95 6.15
N VAL A 211 19.73 -8.88 6.67
CA VAL A 211 20.54 -8.95 7.90
C VAL A 211 19.68 -9.37 9.10
N TYR A 212 18.47 -8.83 9.21
CA TYR A 212 17.52 -9.23 10.25
C TYR A 212 17.20 -10.73 10.19
N PHE A 213 16.86 -11.27 9.02
CA PHE A 213 16.56 -12.69 8.86
C PHE A 213 17.78 -13.59 9.13
N LEU A 214 18.97 -13.18 8.67
CA LEU A 214 20.19 -13.94 8.91
C LEU A 214 20.49 -14.04 10.41
N TRP A 215 20.40 -12.92 11.12
CA TRP A 215 20.70 -12.87 12.55
C TRP A 215 19.60 -13.45 13.43
N HIS A 216 18.34 -13.06 13.21
CA HIS A 216 17.23 -13.45 14.10
C HIS A 216 16.66 -14.82 13.76
N TYR A 217 16.42 -15.06 12.47
CA TYR A 217 15.70 -16.25 12.02
C TYR A 217 16.63 -17.45 11.79
N CYS A 218 17.82 -17.21 11.19
CA CYS A 218 18.73 -18.28 10.78
C CYS A 218 19.76 -18.67 11.86
N TRP A 219 20.06 -17.83 12.84
CA TRP A 219 21.11 -18.10 13.86
C TRP A 219 20.73 -19.13 14.95
N LYS A 220 19.98 -20.20 14.61
CA LYS A 220 19.56 -21.27 15.53
C LYS A 220 20.26 -22.62 15.24
N GLY A 221 21.52 -22.56 14.80
CA GLY A 221 22.37 -23.70 14.42
C GLY A 221 22.57 -23.82 12.89
N PHE A 222 23.73 -24.34 12.44
CA PHE A 222 24.14 -24.30 11.03
C PHE A 222 23.13 -24.96 10.07
N VAL A 223 22.78 -26.23 10.29
CA VAL A 223 21.86 -26.99 9.41
C VAL A 223 20.45 -26.39 9.42
N ARG A 224 19.93 -26.07 10.61
CA ARG A 224 18.58 -25.51 10.77
C ARG A 224 18.49 -24.09 10.21
N GLY A 225 19.55 -23.30 10.36
CA GLY A 225 19.67 -21.96 9.79
C GLY A 225 19.71 -21.97 8.27
N PHE A 226 20.51 -22.87 7.68
CA PHE A 226 20.55 -23.08 6.24
C PHE A 226 19.17 -23.45 5.67
N TRP A 227 18.46 -24.39 6.30
CA TRP A 227 17.12 -24.78 5.85
C TRP A 227 16.10 -23.63 5.94
N ARG A 228 16.19 -22.81 6.99
CA ARG A 228 15.35 -21.61 7.15
C ARG A 228 15.63 -20.55 6.10
N LEU A 229 16.90 -20.32 5.79
CA LEU A 229 17.31 -19.41 4.71
C LEU A 229 16.80 -19.92 3.35
N PHE A 230 16.91 -21.22 3.10
CA PHE A 230 16.39 -21.85 1.89
C PHE A 230 14.87 -21.66 1.76
N ILE A 231 14.10 -21.89 2.83
CA ILE A 231 12.64 -21.68 2.83
C ILE A 231 12.30 -20.22 2.55
N LEU A 232 13.00 -19.27 3.19
CA LEU A 232 12.78 -17.85 2.97
C LEU A 232 13.09 -17.46 1.52
N GLY A 233 14.23 -17.94 0.99
CA GLY A 233 14.61 -17.74 -0.41
C GLY A 233 13.57 -18.34 -1.37
N ALA A 234 13.07 -19.54 -1.10
CA ALA A 234 12.03 -20.18 -1.90
C ALA A 234 10.73 -19.38 -1.90
N ILE A 235 10.32 -18.80 -0.76
CA ILE A 235 9.15 -17.92 -0.68
C ILE A 235 9.34 -16.67 -1.55
N VAL A 236 10.49 -16.01 -1.44
CA VAL A 236 10.78 -14.81 -2.25
C VAL A 236 10.74 -15.16 -3.73
N VAL A 237 11.43 -16.23 -4.15
CA VAL A 237 11.42 -16.70 -5.54
C VAL A 237 10.00 -17.04 -6.00
N ALA A 238 9.19 -17.71 -5.17
CA ALA A 238 7.81 -18.03 -5.51
C ALA A 238 6.95 -16.78 -5.72
N VAL A 239 7.07 -15.77 -4.85
CA VAL A 239 6.33 -14.50 -5.00
C VAL A 239 6.72 -13.79 -6.29
N PHE A 240 8.03 -13.69 -6.57
CA PHE A 240 8.52 -13.09 -7.82
C PHE A 240 8.11 -13.91 -9.05
N ALA A 241 8.11 -15.23 -8.98
CA ALA A 241 7.65 -16.09 -10.06
C ALA A 241 6.15 -15.90 -10.34
N VAL A 242 5.33 -15.73 -9.30
CA VAL A 242 3.89 -15.43 -9.47
C VAL A 242 3.69 -14.02 -10.06
N ALA A 243 4.46 -13.03 -9.60
CA ALA A 243 4.36 -11.66 -10.10
C ALA A 243 4.81 -11.54 -11.56
N TYR A 244 6.03 -12.00 -11.86
CA TYR A 244 6.70 -11.78 -13.14
C TYR A 244 6.54 -12.94 -14.13
N GLY A 245 6.20 -14.15 -13.68
CA GLY A 245 6.10 -15.34 -14.53
C GLY A 245 5.22 -15.18 -15.77
N PRO A 246 3.99 -14.63 -15.66
CA PRO A 246 3.13 -14.39 -16.83
C PRO A 246 3.78 -13.46 -17.86
N PHE A 247 4.53 -12.47 -17.40
CA PHE A 247 5.20 -11.48 -18.25
C PHE A 247 6.49 -12.01 -18.87
N ILE A 248 7.20 -12.89 -18.16
CA ILE A 248 8.33 -13.66 -18.70
C ILE A 248 7.84 -14.55 -19.85
N TYR A 249 6.72 -15.25 -19.67
CA TYR A 249 6.11 -16.09 -20.70
C TYR A 249 5.74 -15.28 -21.95
N HIS A 250 5.25 -14.05 -21.78
CA HIS A 250 4.92 -13.15 -22.89
C HIS A 250 6.11 -12.32 -23.42
N GLY A 251 7.34 -12.55 -22.92
CA GLY A 251 8.55 -11.88 -23.42
C GLY A 251 8.68 -10.40 -23.05
N GLN A 252 7.97 -9.92 -22.04
CA GLN A 252 7.95 -8.50 -21.65
C GLN A 252 9.11 -8.06 -20.73
N VAL A 253 9.98 -8.98 -20.33
CA VAL A 253 11.03 -8.74 -19.31
C VAL A 253 11.99 -7.62 -19.69
N ILE A 254 12.41 -7.57 -20.97
CA ILE A 254 13.37 -6.56 -21.45
C ILE A 254 12.75 -5.18 -21.39
N SER A 255 11.50 -5.05 -21.83
CA SER A 255 10.75 -3.80 -21.77
C SER A 255 10.55 -3.33 -20.33
N MET A 256 10.13 -4.23 -19.42
CA MET A 256 10.04 -3.92 -17.99
C MET A 256 11.36 -3.43 -17.38
N ALA A 257 12.46 -4.11 -17.67
CA ALA A 257 13.78 -3.77 -17.12
C ALA A 257 14.26 -2.40 -17.61
N LEU A 258 13.99 -2.06 -18.87
CA LEU A 258 14.29 -0.74 -19.44
C LEU A 258 13.46 0.35 -18.77
N THR A 259 12.17 0.12 -18.52
CA THR A 259 11.29 1.12 -17.90
C THR A 259 11.57 1.30 -16.40
N ILE A 260 11.98 0.25 -15.68
CA ILE A 260 12.27 0.33 -14.24
C ILE A 260 13.64 0.99 -13.95
N CYS A 261 14.57 0.97 -14.90
CA CYS A 261 15.92 1.55 -14.73
C CYS A 261 16.07 2.99 -15.23
N LEU A 262 15.05 3.54 -15.89
CA LEU A 262 14.97 4.93 -16.35
C LEU A 262 14.16 5.77 -15.36
#